data_AF-A0A914XAC8-F1
#
_entry.id   AF-A0A914XAC8-F1
#
_cell.length_a   1.000
_cell.length_b   1.000
_cell.length_c   1.000
_cell.angle_alpha   90.00
_cell.angle_beta   90.00
_cell.angle_gamma   90.00
#
_symmetry.space_group_name_H-M   'P 1'
#
loop_
_entity.id
_entity.type
_entity.pdbx_description
1 polymer ?
#
loop_
_entity_poly.entity_id
_entity_poly.type
_entity_poly.pdbx_seq_one_letter_code
_entity_poly.pdbx_strand_id
1 'polypeptide(L)' 'MKLDDEVVRNLAVAKLFRENTGKINSIDYSSDGLNMISSSDDDSVIIYDCQTGTKKRS' A
#
# COMPACT_ATOMS: atom_id res chain seq x y z
N MET A 1 18.50 0.36 8.92
CA MET A 1 17.53 0.57 10.02
C MET A 1 17.30 -0.76 10.69
N LYS A 2 17.49 -0.86 12.01
CA LYS A 2 17.18 -2.09 12.75
C LYS A 2 15.73 -1.97 13.23
N LEU A 3 14.92 -2.98 12.98
CA LEU A 3 13.58 -3.05 13.53
C LEU A 3 13.71 -3.53 14.98
N ASP A 4 13.27 -2.73 15.94
CA ASP A 4 13.23 -3.08 17.37
C ASP A 4 11.87 -2.68 17.98
N ASP A 5 11.65 -3.10 19.22
CA ASP A 5 10.36 -2.90 19.92
C ASP A 5 9.97 -1.42 20.05
N GLU A 6 10.94 -0.53 20.17
CA GLU A 6 10.69 0.90 20.25
C GLU A 6 10.23 1.45 18.91
N VAL A 7 10.88 1.06 17.81
CA VAL A 7 10.48 1.43 16.46
C VAL A 7 9.06 0.93 16.14
N VAL A 8 8.73 -0.31 16.50
CA VAL A 8 7.41 -0.90 16.23
C VAL A 8 6.30 -0.17 16.99
N ARG A 9 6.55 0.22 18.25
CA ARG A 9 5.58 0.98 19.06
C ARG A 9 5.30 2.39 18.52
N ASN A 10 6.23 2.96 17.76
CA ASN A 10 6.10 4.29 17.17
C ASN A 10 5.53 4.26 15.73
N LEU A 11 5.09 3.10 15.23
CA LEU A 11 4.43 3.04 13.92
C LEU A 11 3.11 3.80 13.93
N ALA A 12 2.90 4.59 12.89
CA ALA A 12 1.68 5.36 12.65
C ALA A 12 1.22 5.17 11.21
N VAL A 13 -0.01 5.60 10.91
CA VAL A 13 -0.56 5.57 9.55
C VAL A 13 0.29 6.47 8.65
N ALA A 14 1.04 5.86 7.73
CA ALA A 14 1.88 6.60 6.78
C ALA A 14 1.07 7.20 5.62
N LYS A 15 0.07 6.47 5.12
CA LYS A 15 -0.74 6.89 3.97
C LYS A 15 -2.14 6.28 4.01
N LEU A 16 -3.11 7.03 3.51
CA LEU A 16 -4.48 6.57 3.28
C LEU A 16 -4.84 6.80 1.81
N PHE A 17 -5.33 5.75 1.16
CA PHE A 17 -5.81 5.79 -0.22
C PHE A 17 -7.34 5.69 -0.23
N ARG A 18 -8.00 6.49 -1.07
CA ARG A 18 -9.47 6.55 -1.20
C ARG A 18 -9.93 6.43 -2.66
N GLU A 19 -9.12 5.76 -3.47
CA GLU A 19 -9.36 5.67 -4.91
C GLU A 19 -10.40 4.61 -5.25
N ASN A 20 -10.47 3.53 -4.47
CA ASN A 20 -11.47 2.49 -4.65
C ASN A 20 -12.82 2.95 -4.11
N THR A 21 -13.86 2.70 -4.88
CA THR A 21 -15.26 2.89 -4.49
C THR A 21 -15.87 1.59 -3.96
N GLY A 22 -15.27 0.45 -4.31
CA GLY A 22 -15.59 -0.89 -3.82
C GLY A 22 -14.75 -1.32 -2.61
N LYS A 23 -15.06 -2.51 -2.09
CA LYS A 23 -14.24 -3.14 -1.04
C LYS A 23 -12.95 -3.68 -1.65
N ILE A 24 -11.84 -3.47 -0.96
CA ILE A 24 -10.58 -4.11 -1.31
C ILE A 24 -10.64 -5.58 -0.90
N ASN A 25 -10.39 -6.47 -1.86
CA ASN A 25 -10.46 -7.91 -1.67
C ASN A 25 -9.11 -8.54 -1.40
N SER A 26 -8.05 -7.98 -2.00
CA SER A 26 -6.69 -8.49 -1.87
C SER A 26 -5.67 -7.38 -2.02
N ILE A 27 -4.56 -7.52 -1.30
CA ILE A 27 -3.37 -6.68 -1.36
C ILE A 27 -2.13 -7.57 -1.45
N ASP A 28 -1.14 -7.16 -2.24
CA ASP A 28 0.14 -7.85 -2.34
C ASP A 28 1.30 -6.87 -2.60
N TYR A 29 2.51 -7.28 -2.26
CA TYR A 29 3.72 -6.50 -2.44
C TYR A 29 4.67 -7.15 -3.44
N SER A 30 5.38 -6.33 -4.21
CA SER A 30 6.51 -6.83 -5.00
C SER A 30 7.63 -7.34 -4.08
N SER A 31 8.43 -8.28 -4.56
CA SER A 31 9.53 -8.88 -3.79
C SER A 31 10.58 -7.88 -3.33
N ASP A 32 10.71 -6.75 -4.03
CA ASP A 32 11.59 -5.63 -3.67
C ASP A 32 10.95 -4.65 -2.66
N GLY A 33 9.67 -4.81 -2.35
CA GLY A 33 8.90 -3.94 -1.46
C GLY A 33 8.62 -2.54 -2.00
N LEU A 34 8.94 -2.26 -3.27
CA LEU A 34 8.80 -0.93 -3.86
C LEU A 34 7.40 -0.67 -4.40
N ASN A 35 6.65 -1.73 -4.72
CA ASN A 35 5.30 -1.62 -5.26
C ASN A 35 4.34 -2.44 -4.42
N MET A 36 3.13 -1.90 -4.27
CA MET A 36 1.99 -2.60 -3.68
C MET A 36 0.87 -2.63 -4.71
N ILE A 37 0.17 -3.74 -4.82
CA ILE A 37 -1.01 -3.88 -5.66
C ILE A 37 -2.23 -4.09 -4.76
N SER A 38 -3.35 -3.47 -5.12
CA SER A 38 -4.66 -3.75 -4.52
C SER A 38 -5.67 -4.11 -5.60
N SER A 39 -6.61 -4.97 -5.26
CA SER A 39 -7.76 -5.33 -6.09
C SER A 39 -9.06 -5.05 -5.33
N SER A 40 -10.08 -4.59 -6.04
CA SER A 40 -11.34 -4.14 -5.46
C SER A 40 -12.55 -4.68 -6.22
N ASP A 41 -13.70 -4.74 -5.55
CA ASP A 41 -15.01 -5.12 -6.13
C ASP A 41 -15.52 -4.14 -7.21
N ASP A 42 -14.92 -2.96 -7.31
CA ASP A 42 -15.25 -1.94 -8.33
C ASP A 42 -14.54 -2.17 -9.68
N ASP A 43 -14.11 -3.41 -9.94
CA ASP A 43 -13.31 -3.84 -11.10
C ASP A 43 -11.97 -3.10 -11.26
N SER A 44 -11.49 -2.40 -10.23
CA SER A 44 -10.20 -1.71 -10.27
C SER A 44 -9.06 -2.54 -9.66
N VAL A 45 -7.90 -2.43 -10.31
CA VAL A 45 -6.61 -2.85 -9.78
C VAL A 45 -5.71 -1.63 -9.74
N ILE A 46 -5.19 -1.31 -8.56
CA ILE A 46 -4.35 -0.12 -8.36
C ILE A 46 -2.97 -0.56 -7.91
N ILE A 47 -1.96 -0.03 -8.60
CA ILE A 47 -0.55 -0.17 -8.25
C ILE A 47 -0.11 1.11 -7.54
N TYR A 48 0.55 0.94 -6.39
CA TYR A 48 1.10 2.02 -5.59
C TYR A 48 2.62 1.92 -5.57
N ASP A 49 3.26 3.08 -5.62
CA ASP A 49 4.67 3.24 -5.34
C ASP A 49 4.84 3.48 -3.84
N CYS A 50 5.48 2.54 -3.14
CA CYS A 50 5.64 2.56 -1.70
C CYS A 50 6.69 3.58 -1.23
N GLN A 51 7.60 4.00 -2.12
CA GLN A 51 8.64 4.97 -1.80
C GLN A 51 8.09 6.40 -1.78
N THR A 52 7.24 6.73 -2.74
CA THR A 52 6.61 8.06 -2.87
C THR A 52 5.23 8.12 -2.22
N GLY A 53 4.60 6.97 -1.94
CA GLY A 53 3.24 6.90 -1.42
C GLY A 53 2.21 7.43 -2.42
N THR A 54 2.44 7.21 -3.70
CA THR A 54 1.57 7.66 -4.80
C THR A 54 1.05 6.48 -5.61
N LYS A 55 -0.09 6.66 -6.28
CA LYS A 55 -0.55 5.68 -7.28
C LYS A 55 0.35 5.76 -8.51
N LYS A 56 0.80 4.61 -9.00
CA LYS A 56 1.37 4.52 -10.35
C LYS A 56 0.22 4.61 -11.34
N ARG A 57 0.16 5.73 -12.06
CA ARG A 57 -0.65 5.82 -13.27
C ARG A 57 0.13 5.17 -14.41
N SER A 58 -0.52 4.25 -15.12
CA SER A 58 -0.13 3.90 -16.49
C SER A 58 -0.26 5.11 -17.41
#